data_AF-A0A0U5IP91-F1
#
_entry.id   AF-A0A0U5IP91-F1
#
_cell.length_a   1.000
_cell.length_b   1.000
_cell.length_c   1.000
_cell.angle_alpha   90.00
_cell.angle_beta   90.00
_cell.angle_gamma   90.00
#
_symmetry.space_group_name_H-M   'P 1'
#
loop_
_entity.id
_entity.type
_entity.pdbx_description
1 polymer ?
#
loop_
_entity_poly.entity_id
_entity_poly.type
_entity_poly.pdbx_seq_one_letter_code
_entity_poly.pdbx_strand_id
1 'polypeptide(L)'
;MHAGRDQTHDLDPFTFDQDQLHALAAADLVRDGLRYYKDNRVAELELDGVCLRADVEDEEDEEIVSLELSYDGDGNLVCLCNCGTPSDRPCVHALAALFARSARVAAEGELLGAVESAIDERVKRGRTEVRVEHLSGDPAYGAWTARSLVSSTHVPVSYRVHIRSLDRRANYCTCPDSRPTNWGPASTSRPCCTASPKVATPSV
;
A
#
# COMPACT_ATOMS: atom_id res chain seq x y z
N MET A 1 0.04 -29.32 0.02
CA MET A 1 -0.36 -28.71 1.30
C MET A 1 0.32 -27.37 1.39
N HIS A 2 -0.30 -26.32 0.84
CA HIS A 2 0.22 -24.95 0.94
C HIS A 2 -0.67 -24.21 1.92
N ALA A 3 -0.05 -23.77 3.02
CA ALA A 3 -0.67 -22.91 4.00
C ALA A 3 -1.14 -21.63 3.29
N GLY A 4 -2.45 -21.38 3.33
CA GLY A 4 -2.99 -20.07 3.02
C GLY A 4 -2.40 -19.09 4.01
N ARG A 5 -1.75 -18.04 3.51
CA ARG A 5 -1.54 -16.84 4.30
C ARG A 5 -2.91 -16.23 4.51
N ASP A 6 -3.43 -16.47 5.69
CA ASP A 6 -4.56 -15.79 6.27
C ASP A 6 -4.25 -14.28 6.24
N GLN A 7 -4.98 -13.54 5.41
CA GLN A 7 -4.95 -12.08 5.38
C GLN A 7 -5.91 -11.59 6.46
N THR A 8 -5.55 -11.78 7.73
CA THR A 8 -6.10 -10.95 8.79
C THR A 8 -5.35 -9.63 8.70
N HIS A 9 -6.07 -8.55 8.36
CA HIS A 9 -5.61 -7.20 8.68
C HIS A 9 -5.25 -7.19 10.17
N ASP A 10 -3.95 -7.22 10.44
CA ASP A 10 -3.34 -6.93 11.74
C ASP A 10 -3.88 -5.57 12.17
N LEU A 11 -4.87 -5.56 13.06
CA LEU A 11 -5.26 -4.35 13.76
C LEU A 11 -4.05 -3.93 14.58
N ASP A 12 -3.47 -2.79 14.23
CA ASP A 12 -2.38 -2.20 15.00
C ASP A 12 -2.85 -2.02 16.45
N PRO A 13 -2.22 -2.71 17.43
CA PRO A 13 -2.70 -2.76 18.79
C PRO A 13 -2.58 -1.41 19.51
N PHE A 14 -1.90 -0.42 18.92
CA PHE A 14 -1.78 0.94 19.45
C PHE A 14 -2.68 1.96 18.73
N THR A 15 -3.61 1.49 17.90
CA THR A 15 -4.64 2.33 17.29
C THR A 15 -5.93 2.25 18.10
N PHE A 16 -6.39 3.40 18.57
CA PHE A 16 -7.57 3.51 19.42
C PHE A 16 -8.59 4.45 18.80
N ASP A 17 -9.87 4.08 18.87
CA ASP A 17 -10.96 5.01 18.61
C ASP A 17 -11.22 5.96 19.80
N GLN A 18 -12.13 6.90 19.60
CA GLN A 18 -12.46 7.91 20.61
C GLN A 18 -13.02 7.30 21.91
N ASP A 19 -13.86 6.27 21.81
CA ASP A 19 -14.48 5.64 22.98
C ASP A 19 -13.45 4.84 23.77
N GLN A 20 -12.54 4.16 23.05
CA GLN A 20 -11.42 3.43 23.65
C GLN A 20 -10.45 4.38 24.38
N LEU A 21 -10.11 5.54 23.82
CA LEU A 21 -9.27 6.53 24.49
C LEU A 21 -9.94 7.10 25.76
N HIS A 22 -11.26 7.32 25.73
CA HIS A 22 -12.02 7.74 26.90
C HIS A 22 -12.18 6.65 27.97
N ALA A 23 -12.02 5.37 27.61
CA ALA A 23 -11.93 4.28 28.57
C ALA A 23 -10.56 4.23 29.27
N LEU A 24 -9.48 4.64 28.58
CA LEU A 24 -8.12 4.64 29.10
C LEU A 24 -7.82 5.84 30.01
N ALA A 25 -8.43 7.01 29.74
CA ALA A 25 -8.12 8.26 30.43
C ALA A 25 -9.34 9.17 30.61
N ALA A 26 -9.25 10.05 31.60
CA ALA A 26 -10.24 11.11 31.80
C ALA A 26 -10.36 12.01 30.56
N ALA A 27 -11.57 12.52 30.28
CA ALA A 27 -11.85 13.27 29.05
C ALA A 27 -10.98 14.53 28.87
N ASP A 28 -10.62 15.20 29.96
CA ASP A 28 -9.74 16.37 29.91
C ASP A 28 -8.32 15.98 29.50
N LEU A 29 -7.80 14.87 30.05
CA LEU A 29 -6.48 14.34 29.70
C LEU A 29 -6.41 13.88 28.23
N VAL A 30 -7.49 13.26 27.71
CA VAL A 30 -7.61 12.92 26.28
C VAL A 30 -7.58 14.18 25.40
N ARG A 31 -8.23 15.27 25.83
CA ARG A 31 -8.22 16.54 25.12
C ARG A 31 -6.83 17.18 25.14
N ASP A 32 -6.14 17.13 26.27
CA ASP A 32 -4.77 17.65 26.39
C ASP A 32 -3.79 16.83 25.54
N GLY A 33 -3.91 15.50 25.53
CA GLY A 33 -3.11 14.63 24.65
C GLY A 33 -3.31 14.94 23.16
N LEU A 34 -4.56 15.22 22.76
CA LEU A 34 -4.87 15.66 21.40
C LEU A 34 -4.26 17.04 21.10
N ARG A 35 -4.23 17.97 22.06
CA ARG A 35 -3.57 19.27 21.93
C ARG A 35 -2.08 19.09 21.68
N TYR A 36 -1.39 18.31 22.53
CA TYR A 36 0.04 18.01 22.38
C TYR A 36 0.38 17.44 20.98
N TYR A 37 -0.43 16.51 20.49
CA TYR A 37 -0.27 15.98 19.13
C TYR A 37 -0.42 17.08 18.06
N LYS A 38 -1.47 17.91 18.16
CA LYS A 38 -1.73 19.00 17.20
C LYS A 38 -0.67 20.10 17.20
N ASP A 39 -0.04 20.32 18.35
CA ASP A 39 1.04 21.28 18.53
C ASP A 39 2.38 20.72 18.02
N ASN A 40 2.41 19.52 17.45
CA ASN A 40 3.60 18.82 16.94
C ASN A 40 4.67 18.55 18.01
N ARG A 41 4.25 18.33 19.26
CA ARG A 41 5.16 18.02 20.36
C ARG A 41 5.72 16.60 20.32
N VAL A 42 5.16 15.71 19.50
CA VAL A 42 5.72 14.35 19.29
C VAL A 42 6.87 14.43 18.28
N ALA A 43 8.10 14.38 18.80
CA ALA A 43 9.31 14.53 18.00
C ALA A 43 9.68 13.23 17.27
N GLU A 44 9.62 12.11 17.98
CA GLU A 44 9.93 10.79 17.44
C GLU A 44 8.86 9.77 17.85
N LEU A 45 8.64 8.78 16.97
CA LEU A 45 7.69 7.70 17.21
C LEU A 45 8.16 6.48 16.44
N GLU A 46 8.32 5.35 17.13
CA GLU A 46 8.79 4.08 16.59
C GLU A 46 7.94 2.94 17.14
N LEU A 47 7.60 1.97 16.28
CA LEU A 47 6.96 0.73 16.69
C LEU A 47 7.94 -0.43 16.49
N ASP A 48 8.36 -1.05 17.59
CA ASP A 48 9.21 -2.24 17.61
C ASP A 48 8.37 -3.47 18.01
N GLY A 49 7.66 -4.03 17.04
CA GLY A 49 6.82 -5.22 17.19
C GLY A 49 5.67 -5.04 18.19
N VAL A 50 5.97 -5.22 19.47
CA VAL A 50 5.01 -5.18 20.60
C VAL A 50 5.15 -3.94 21.48
N CYS A 51 6.08 -3.04 21.16
CA CYS A 51 6.36 -1.84 21.96
C CYS A 51 6.34 -0.59 21.09
N LEU A 52 5.56 0.42 21.49
CA LEU A 52 5.56 1.74 20.88
C LEU A 52 6.44 2.69 21.70
N ARG A 53 7.52 3.19 21.09
CA ARG A 53 8.40 4.19 21.69
C ARG A 53 8.12 5.56 21.13
N ALA A 54 8.16 6.58 21.97
CA ALA A 54 8.00 7.97 21.52
C ALA A 54 8.85 8.92 22.36
N ASP A 55 9.30 9.98 21.70
CA ASP A 55 9.88 11.16 22.34
C ASP A 55 8.91 12.33 22.16
N VAL A 56 8.48 12.92 23.28
CA VAL A 56 7.48 13.98 23.31
C VAL A 56 7.99 15.15 24.13
N GLU A 57 7.93 16.35 23.56
CA GLU A 57 8.26 17.60 24.24
C GLU A 57 7.20 17.94 25.29
N ASP A 58 7.62 18.13 26.54
CA ASP A 58 6.76 18.59 27.62
C ASP A 58 6.41 20.09 27.43
N GLU A 59 5.23 20.51 27.88
CA GLU A 59 4.77 21.89 27.74
C GLU A 59 5.34 22.80 28.84
N GLU A 60 5.68 22.26 30.01
CA GLU A 60 6.12 23.08 31.15
C GLU A 60 7.57 23.56 31.01
N ASP A 61 8.46 22.69 30.52
CA ASP A 61 9.92 22.94 30.46
C ASP A 61 10.54 22.76 29.08
N GLU A 62 9.74 22.37 28.08
CA GLU A 62 10.21 22.05 26.71
C GLU A 62 11.23 20.90 26.67
N GLU A 63 11.34 20.10 27.74
CA GLU A 63 12.22 18.94 27.76
C GLU A 63 11.63 17.78 26.95
N ILE A 64 12.50 17.01 26.29
CA ILE A 64 12.09 15.81 25.57
C ILE A 64 11.94 14.66 26.57
N VAL A 65 10.71 14.19 26.72
CA VAL A 65 10.35 13.05 27.56
C VAL A 65 10.20 11.81 26.69
N SER A 66 11.08 10.83 26.91
CA SER A 66 10.94 9.51 26.30
C SER A 66 9.89 8.66 27.04
N LEU A 67 9.11 7.91 26.27
CA LEU A 67 8.15 6.96 26.78
C LEU A 67 8.08 5.67 25.96
N GLU A 68 7.64 4.60 26.62
CA GLU A 68 7.38 3.30 26.04
C GLU A 68 5.96 2.83 26.41
N LEU A 69 5.20 2.39 25.41
CA LEU A 69 3.89 1.77 25.58
C LEU A 69 3.97 0.30 25.18
N SER A 70 3.47 -0.57 26.05
CA SER A 70 3.42 -2.02 25.81
C SER A 70 2.18 -2.62 26.45
N TYR A 71 1.90 -3.88 26.18
CA TYR A 71 0.84 -4.62 26.85
C TYR A 71 1.45 -5.64 27.83
N ASP A 72 0.87 -5.73 29.03
CA ASP A 72 1.23 -6.79 29.97
C ASP A 72 0.63 -8.15 29.56
N GLY A 73 0.93 -9.20 30.34
CA GLY A 73 0.42 -10.55 30.09
C GLY A 73 -1.10 -10.71 30.25
N ASP A 74 -1.77 -9.73 30.89
CA ASP A 74 -3.22 -9.68 31.07
C ASP A 74 -3.92 -8.82 30.00
N GLY A 75 -3.14 -8.20 29.10
CA GLY A 75 -3.64 -7.34 28.04
C GLY A 75 -3.92 -5.90 28.47
N ASN A 76 -3.42 -5.46 29.62
CA ASN A 76 -3.51 -4.07 30.04
C ASN A 76 -2.39 -3.24 29.39
N LEU A 77 -2.71 -2.01 29.02
CA LEU A 77 -1.73 -1.06 28.49
C LEU A 77 -0.83 -0.56 29.64
N VAL A 78 0.46 -0.83 29.52
CA VAL A 78 1.52 -0.35 30.42
C VAL A 78 2.20 0.85 29.79
N CYS A 79 2.23 1.96 30.52
CA CYS A 79 2.78 3.23 30.05
C CYS A 79 4.03 3.60 30.87
N LEU A 80 5.23 3.41 30.34
CA LEU A 80 6.46 3.83 31.00
C LEU A 80 6.86 5.20 30.46
N CYS A 81 6.63 6.25 31.24
CA CYS A 81 6.97 7.62 30.87
C CYS A 81 7.75 8.30 32.00
N ASN A 82 8.80 9.05 31.65
CA ASN A 82 9.64 9.74 32.63
C ASN A 82 9.02 11.03 33.23
N CYS A 83 7.77 11.36 32.91
CA CYS A 83 7.04 12.52 33.46
C CYS A 83 6.54 12.35 34.90
N GLY A 84 6.86 11.24 35.57
CA GLY A 84 6.44 10.97 36.96
C GLY A 84 5.00 10.47 37.14
N THR A 85 4.25 10.31 36.05
CA THR A 85 2.94 9.63 36.09
C THR A 85 3.13 8.13 36.35
N PRO A 86 2.32 7.49 37.21
CA PRO A 86 2.34 6.05 37.42
C PRO A 86 2.13 5.26 36.12
N SER A 87 2.79 4.11 36.00
CA SER A 87 2.81 3.34 34.75
C SER A 87 1.55 2.55 34.44
N ASP A 88 0.60 2.49 35.38
CA ASP A 88 -0.72 1.85 35.22
C ASP A 88 -1.72 2.72 34.47
N ARG A 89 -1.35 3.97 34.12
CA ARG A 89 -2.24 4.92 33.44
C ARG A 89 -1.50 5.71 32.37
N PRO A 90 -2.15 6.03 31.25
CA PRO A 90 -1.55 6.91 30.26
C PRO A 90 -1.47 8.34 30.78
N CYS A 91 -0.30 8.96 30.61
CA CYS A 91 -0.10 10.40 30.79
C CYS A 91 -0.45 11.17 29.51
N VAL A 92 -0.34 12.50 29.54
CA VAL A 92 -0.58 13.35 28.36
C VAL A 92 0.35 12.98 27.19
N HIS A 93 1.62 12.67 27.46
CA HIS A 93 2.60 12.25 26.46
C HIS A 93 2.24 10.90 25.81
N ALA A 94 1.76 9.94 26.61
CA ALA A 94 1.29 8.66 26.11
C ALA A 94 0.10 8.82 25.16
N LEU A 95 -0.89 9.66 25.52
CA LEU A 95 -2.04 9.92 24.66
C LEU A 95 -1.63 10.65 23.37
N ALA A 96 -0.69 11.60 23.45
CA ALA A 96 -0.14 12.27 22.27
C ALA A 96 0.54 11.26 21.31
N ALA A 97 1.32 10.32 21.84
CA ALA A 97 1.94 9.25 21.06
C ALA A 97 0.90 8.33 20.40
N LEU A 98 -0.19 7.98 21.10
CA LEU A 98 -1.30 7.17 20.54
C LEU A 98 -2.04 7.89 19.41
N PHE A 99 -2.28 9.21 19.55
CA PHE A 99 -2.84 10.02 18.46
C PHE A 99 -1.88 10.07 17.25
N ALA A 100 -0.58 10.27 17.50
CA ALA A 100 0.42 10.29 16.44
C ALA A 100 0.49 8.94 15.70
N ARG A 101 0.40 7.81 16.42
CA ARG A 101 0.36 6.47 15.81
C ARG A 101 -0.86 6.29 14.94
N SER A 102 -2.04 6.61 15.48
CA SER A 102 -3.31 6.50 14.76
C SER A 102 -3.31 7.34 13.48
N ALA A 103 -2.72 8.55 13.53
CA ALA A 103 -2.58 9.40 12.36
C ALA A 103 -1.61 8.82 11.32
N ARG A 104 -0.48 8.22 11.74
CA ARG A 104 0.46 7.55 10.81
C ARG A 104 -0.20 6.36 10.11
N VAL A 105 -0.93 5.52 10.86
CA VAL A 105 -1.66 4.38 10.29
C VAL A 105 -2.72 4.85 9.29
N ALA A 106 -3.47 5.91 9.62
CA ALA A 106 -4.45 6.49 8.71
C ALA A 106 -3.79 7.02 7.41
N ALA A 107 -2.68 7.74 7.53
CA ALA A 107 -1.94 8.26 6.38
C ALA A 107 -1.35 7.14 5.50
N GLU A 108 -0.79 6.09 6.10
CA GLU A 108 -0.31 4.90 5.39
C GLU A 108 -1.44 4.20 4.64
N GLY A 109 -2.60 4.04 5.28
CA GLY A 109 -3.80 3.50 4.66
C GLY A 109 -4.30 4.33 3.47
N GLU A 110 -4.31 5.66 3.58
CA GLU A 110 -4.67 6.56 2.49
C GLU A 110 -3.70 6.46 1.30
N LEU A 111 -2.39 6.42 1.59
CA LEU A 111 -1.35 6.24 0.56
C LEU A 111 -1.50 4.92 -0.19
N LEU A 112 -1.76 3.82 0.54
CA LEU A 112 -2.03 2.50 -0.07
C LEU A 112 -3.30 2.52 -0.92
N GLY A 113 -4.39 3.12 -0.43
CA GLY A 113 -5.64 3.25 -1.18
C GLY A 113 -5.51 4.07 -2.46
N ALA A 114 -4.71 5.14 -2.44
CA ALA A 114 -4.41 5.94 -3.64
C ALA A 114 -3.63 5.16 -4.70
N VAL A 115 -2.66 4.33 -4.27
CA VAL A 115 -1.89 3.44 -5.16
C VAL A 115 -2.79 2.38 -5.79
N GLU A 116 -3.64 1.74 -5.00
CA GLU A 116 -4.60 0.74 -5.49
C GLU A 116 -5.59 1.34 -6.48
N SER A 117 -6.13 2.53 -6.18
CA SER A 117 -7.02 3.27 -7.07
C SER A 117 -6.36 3.59 -8.41
N ALA A 118 -5.08 4.00 -8.42
CA ALA A 118 -4.33 4.27 -9.65
C ALA A 118 -4.06 3.00 -10.49
N ILE A 119 -3.88 1.84 -9.82
CA ILE A 119 -3.76 0.54 -10.50
C ILE A 119 -5.10 0.16 -11.14
N ASP A 120 -6.20 0.29 -10.41
CA ASP A 120 -7.54 -0.02 -10.89
C ASP A 120 -7.98 0.87 -12.05
N GLU A 121 -7.68 2.17 -12.00
CA GLU A 121 -7.93 3.08 -13.12
C GLU A 121 -7.17 2.66 -14.38
N ARG A 122 -5.91 2.23 -14.23
CA ARG A 122 -5.10 1.72 -15.35
C ARG A 122 -5.66 0.41 -15.91
N VAL A 123 -6.13 -0.50 -15.06
CA VAL A 123 -6.79 -1.75 -15.47
C VAL A 123 -8.11 -1.46 -16.20
N LYS A 124 -8.94 -0.57 -15.65
CA LYS A 124 -10.23 -0.17 -16.23
C LYS A 124 -10.06 0.50 -17.58
N ARG A 125 -9.10 1.42 -17.70
CA ARG A 125 -8.76 2.08 -18.97
C ARG A 125 -8.26 1.10 -20.04
N GLY A 126 -7.39 0.17 -19.65
CA GLY A 126 -6.93 -0.90 -20.54
C GLY A 126 -8.07 -1.76 -21.10
N ARG A 127 -9.07 -2.06 -20.26
CA ARG A 127 -10.27 -2.84 -20.65
C ARG A 127 -11.22 -2.07 -21.59
N THR A 128 -11.26 -0.73 -21.52
CA THR A 128 -12.07 0.10 -22.42
C THR A 128 -11.40 0.41 -23.76
N GLU A 129 -10.08 0.33 -23.85
CA GLU A 129 -9.32 0.66 -25.06
C GLU A 129 -9.01 -0.57 -25.93
N VAL A 130 -8.86 -1.76 -25.33
CA VAL A 130 -8.38 -2.97 -26.02
C VAL A 130 -9.23 -4.18 -25.65
N ARG A 131 -9.74 -4.88 -26.66
CA ARG A 131 -10.36 -6.20 -26.53
C ARG A 131 -9.28 -7.26 -26.68
N VAL A 132 -9.22 -8.18 -25.74
CA VAL A 132 -8.26 -9.28 -25.75
C VAL A 132 -9.01 -10.60 -25.84
N GLU A 133 -8.59 -11.49 -26.73
CA GLU A 133 -9.17 -12.83 -26.90
C GLU A 133 -8.05 -13.87 -26.83
N HIS A 134 -8.26 -14.91 -26.00
CA HIS A 134 -7.34 -16.03 -25.90
C HIS A 134 -7.51 -16.93 -27.13
N LEU A 135 -6.40 -17.31 -27.76
CA LEU A 135 -6.41 -18.12 -28.98
C LEU A 135 -6.03 -19.58 -28.70
N SER A 136 -4.98 -19.84 -27.92
CA SER A 136 -4.51 -21.20 -27.63
C SER A 136 -3.42 -21.24 -26.56
N GLY A 137 -3.29 -22.37 -25.87
CA GLY A 137 -2.29 -22.58 -24.81
C GLY A 137 -2.86 -22.35 -23.41
N ASP A 138 -1.96 -22.16 -22.45
CA ASP A 138 -2.34 -21.84 -21.07
C ASP A 138 -2.75 -20.36 -20.97
N PRO A 139 -3.83 -20.00 -20.26
CA PRO A 139 -4.23 -18.60 -20.12
C PRO A 139 -3.12 -17.70 -19.55
N ALA A 140 -2.26 -18.16 -18.64
CA ALA A 140 -1.15 -17.35 -18.17
C ALA A 140 0.02 -17.29 -19.19
N TYR A 141 0.17 -18.29 -20.08
CA TYR A 141 1.35 -18.45 -20.97
C TYR A 141 1.02 -18.83 -22.43
N GLY A 142 -0.08 -18.32 -22.97
CA GLY A 142 -0.64 -18.72 -24.25
C GLY A 142 -0.51 -17.68 -25.37
N ALA A 143 -1.14 -17.99 -26.49
CA ALA A 143 -1.36 -17.11 -27.62
C ALA A 143 -2.62 -16.27 -27.38
N TRP A 144 -2.49 -14.97 -27.55
CA TRP A 144 -3.53 -13.97 -27.35
C TRP A 144 -3.64 -13.09 -28.59
N THR A 145 -4.83 -12.59 -28.88
CA THR A 145 -5.00 -11.45 -29.78
C THR A 145 -5.49 -10.26 -28.98
N ALA A 146 -4.96 -9.09 -29.30
CA ALA A 146 -5.41 -7.82 -28.76
C ALA A 146 -5.81 -6.92 -29.94
N ARG A 147 -7.01 -6.35 -29.84
CA ARG A 147 -7.61 -5.48 -30.85
C ARG A 147 -8.02 -4.17 -30.16
N SER A 148 -7.58 -3.03 -30.69
CA SER A 148 -8.08 -1.75 -30.19
C SER A 148 -9.57 -1.58 -30.49
N LEU A 149 -10.35 -1.12 -29.51
CA LEU A 149 -11.80 -0.98 -29.60
C LEU A 149 -12.23 0.39 -30.12
N VAL A 150 -11.43 1.45 -29.93
CA VAL A 150 -11.80 2.81 -30.36
C VAL A 150 -10.56 3.63 -30.75
N SER A 151 -10.58 4.20 -31.95
CA SER A 151 -9.92 5.49 -32.23
C SER A 151 -10.81 6.29 -33.18
N SER A 152 -11.14 7.52 -32.79
CA SER A 152 -11.92 8.45 -33.61
C SER A 152 -11.17 8.95 -34.86
N THR A 153 -9.88 8.63 -35.00
CA THR A 153 -9.03 9.12 -36.10
C THR A 153 -8.05 8.09 -36.67
N HIS A 154 -8.01 6.85 -36.17
CA HIS A 154 -7.08 5.81 -36.64
C HIS A 154 -7.78 4.48 -36.89
N VAL A 155 -7.34 3.78 -37.95
CA VAL A 155 -7.80 2.43 -38.30
C VAL A 155 -7.53 1.48 -37.12
N PRO A 156 -8.51 0.68 -36.65
CA PRO A 156 -8.30 -0.26 -35.56
C PRO A 156 -7.26 -1.32 -35.94
N VAL A 157 -6.29 -1.54 -35.05
CA VAL A 157 -5.14 -2.42 -35.30
C VAL A 157 -5.27 -3.65 -34.40
N SER A 158 -5.11 -4.84 -35.00
CA SER A 158 -5.10 -6.12 -34.29
C SER A 158 -3.71 -6.73 -34.32
N TYR A 159 -3.18 -7.10 -33.16
CA TYR A 159 -1.90 -7.77 -33.00
C TYR A 159 -2.07 -9.09 -32.26
N ARG A 160 -1.16 -10.03 -32.51
CA ARG A 160 -1.08 -11.31 -31.82
C ARG A 160 0.10 -11.29 -30.88
N VAL A 161 -0.11 -11.67 -29.63
CA VAL A 161 0.91 -11.75 -28.59
C VAL A 161 1.01 -13.18 -28.12
N HIS A 162 2.23 -13.64 -27.88
CA HIS A 162 2.47 -14.92 -27.24
C HIS A 162 3.25 -14.68 -25.97
N ILE A 163 2.58 -14.92 -24.85
CA ILE A 163 3.13 -14.73 -23.51
C ILE A 163 3.79 -16.06 -23.15
N ARG A 164 5.11 -16.07 -22.98
CA ARG A 164 5.88 -17.27 -22.61
C ARG A 164 6.51 -17.15 -21.23
N SER A 165 6.65 -15.93 -20.71
CA SER A 165 7.19 -15.63 -19.38
C SER A 165 6.74 -14.24 -18.92
N LEU A 166 6.50 -14.08 -17.62
CA LEU A 166 6.17 -12.79 -17.01
C LEU A 166 7.40 -12.08 -16.43
N ASP A 167 8.50 -12.83 -16.27
CA ASP A 167 9.74 -12.46 -15.60
C ASP A 167 10.93 -12.30 -16.57
N ARG A 168 10.88 -12.90 -17.77
CA ARG A 168 11.93 -12.86 -18.79
C ARG A 168 11.43 -12.20 -20.07
N ARG A 169 12.34 -11.54 -20.79
CA ARG A 169 12.09 -10.98 -22.14
C ARG A 169 12.00 -12.08 -23.20
N ALA A 170 10.96 -12.90 -23.14
CA ALA A 170 10.74 -14.04 -24.04
C ALA A 170 9.40 -13.99 -24.80
N ASN A 171 8.61 -12.93 -24.59
CA ASN A 171 7.30 -12.76 -25.23
C ASN A 171 7.47 -12.17 -26.64
N TYR A 172 6.67 -12.62 -27.60
CA TYR A 172 6.70 -12.10 -28.98
C TYR A 172 5.35 -11.54 -29.40
N CYS A 173 5.38 -10.52 -30.27
CA CYS A 173 4.19 -9.84 -30.78
C CYS A 173 4.29 -9.53 -32.27
N THR A 174 3.19 -9.67 -33.01
CA THR A 174 3.09 -9.29 -34.43
C THR A 174 2.45 -7.91 -34.54
N CYS A 175 3.26 -6.85 -34.49
CA CYS A 175 2.79 -5.48 -34.71
C CYS A 175 2.55 -5.22 -36.21
N PRO A 176 1.39 -4.66 -36.62
CA PRO A 176 1.09 -4.43 -38.05
C PRO A 176 1.86 -3.28 -38.72
N ASP A 177 2.61 -2.46 -37.99
CA ASP A 177 3.34 -1.34 -38.59
C ASP A 177 4.81 -1.68 -38.88
N SER A 178 5.03 -2.41 -39.96
CA SER A 178 6.25 -2.26 -40.76
C SER A 178 5.87 -2.32 -42.23
N ARG A 179 5.82 -1.15 -42.88
CA ARG A 179 5.75 -1.02 -44.33
C ARG A 179 6.91 -1.84 -44.93
N PRO A 180 6.69 -2.73 -45.91
CA PRO A 180 7.78 -3.49 -46.50
C PRO A 180 8.58 -2.55 -47.40
N THR A 181 9.72 -2.05 -46.91
CA THR A 181 10.73 -1.48 -47.80
C THR A 181 11.49 -2.66 -48.41
N ASN A 182 11.41 -2.76 -49.73
CA ASN A 182 11.93 -3.81 -50.59
C ASN A 182 13.48 -3.88 -50.63
N TRP A 183 14.16 -4.43 -49.59
CA TRP A 183 15.59 -4.77 -49.72
C TRP A 183 16.00 -6.01 -48.89
N GLY A 184 16.36 -7.10 -49.60
CA GLY A 184 17.34 -8.11 -49.18
C GLY A 184 16.93 -9.19 -48.15
N PRO A 185 17.54 -10.39 -48.17
CA PRO A 185 17.21 -11.47 -47.26
C PRO A 185 17.97 -11.33 -45.93
N ALA A 186 17.27 -11.49 -44.81
CA ALA A 186 17.70 -12.17 -43.57
C ALA A 186 17.03 -11.59 -42.31
N SER A 187 16.52 -12.52 -41.49
CA SER A 187 16.50 -12.51 -40.03
C SER A 187 16.81 -11.18 -39.31
N THR A 188 15.80 -10.55 -38.72
CA THR A 188 15.88 -10.04 -37.33
C THR A 188 14.50 -9.50 -36.91
N SER A 189 13.83 -10.23 -36.04
CA SER A 189 12.66 -9.78 -35.30
C SER A 189 13.04 -8.59 -34.42
N ARG A 190 12.55 -7.39 -34.75
CA ARG A 190 12.70 -6.21 -33.88
C ARG A 190 11.73 -6.30 -32.68
N PRO A 191 12.15 -5.90 -31.48
CA PRO A 191 11.31 -5.91 -30.29
C PRO A 191 10.41 -4.67 -30.27
N CYS A 192 9.20 -4.76 -30.83
CA CYS A 192 8.20 -3.69 -30.70
C CYS A 192 7.47 -3.70 -29.34
N CYS A 193 7.66 -4.73 -28.52
CA CYS A 193 7.01 -4.86 -27.22
C CYS A 193 7.96 -4.50 -26.07
N THR A 194 8.12 -3.20 -25.80
CA THR A 194 8.66 -2.71 -24.51
C THR A 194 7.58 -2.33 -23.51
N ALA A 195 6.30 -2.54 -23.83
CA ALA A 195 5.22 -2.51 -22.85
C ALA A 195 4.99 -3.93 -22.35
N SER A 196 5.50 -4.26 -21.16
CA SER A 196 5.00 -5.39 -20.39
C SER A 196 3.67 -4.95 -19.74
N PRO A 197 2.50 -5.42 -20.17
CA PRO A 197 1.34 -5.40 -19.30
C PRO A 197 1.64 -6.40 -18.19
N LYS A 198 1.72 -5.95 -16.93
CA LYS A 198 1.52 -6.84 -15.79
C LYS A 198 0.08 -7.34 -15.90
N VAL A 199 -0.10 -8.51 -16.51
CA VAL A 199 -1.39 -9.18 -16.60
C VAL A 199 -1.78 -9.56 -15.18
N ALA A 200 -2.85 -8.94 -14.66
CA ALA A 200 -3.51 -9.39 -13.46
C ALA A 200 -4.12 -10.76 -13.75
N THR A 201 -3.62 -11.80 -13.07
CA THR A 201 -4.22 -13.13 -13.02
C THR A 201 -5.63 -13.03 -12.43
N PRO A 202 -6.67 -13.61 -13.05
CA PRO A 202 -7.94 -13.81 -12.38
C PRO A 202 -7.79 -14.90 -11.31
N SER A 203 -8.11 -14.58 -10.06
CA SER A 203 -8.26 -15.56 -8.99
C SER A 203 -9.46 -16.47 -9.30
N VAL A 204 -9.23 -17.79 -9.21
CA VAL A 204 -10.28 -18.80 -9.04
C VAL A 204 -10.59 -18.93 -7.56
#